data_AF-A0A397UD84-F1
#
_entry.id   AF-A0A397UD84-F1
#
_cell.length_a   1.000
_cell.length_b   1.000
_cell.length_c   1.000
_cell.angle_alpha   90.00
_cell.angle_beta   90.00
_cell.angle_gamma   90.00
#
_symmetry.space_group_name_H-M   'P 1'
#
loop_
_entity.id
_entity.type
_entity.pdbx_description
1 polymer ?
#
loop_
_entity_poly.entity_id
_entity_poly.type
_entity_poly.pdbx_seq_one_letter_code
_entity_poly.pdbx_strand_id
1 'polypeptide(L)'
;MLFLIYEGKEYCGTEQFYRTSLIRFICDQTVDKTNPPKLINVFNDCAFWFEWRTPNACPIKIVNSQSAISVFFTILGIALAVYFIGGVIYNRIVYNASGVRQIPHWEFWRDALDFIKDMSLIILAQCPIPFFQPRRRPGNYRNLPRDEEHILIDEQFEEH
;
A
#
# COMPACT_ATOMS: atom_id res chain seq x y z
N MET A 1 1.76 -23.59 -22.25
CA MET A 1 1.04 -24.08 -23.45
C MET A 1 -0.20 -24.79 -22.96
N LEU A 2 -1.38 -24.31 -23.32
CA LEU A 2 -2.66 -24.82 -22.84
C LEU A 2 -3.44 -25.38 -24.01
N PHE A 3 -4.16 -26.48 -23.79
CA PHE A 3 -4.97 -27.15 -24.79
C PHE A 3 -6.36 -27.41 -24.22
N LEU A 4 -7.37 -27.19 -25.05
CA LEU A 4 -8.73 -27.61 -24.78
C LEU A 4 -9.12 -28.64 -25.84
N ILE A 5 -9.54 -29.81 -25.38
CA ILE A 5 -10.01 -30.90 -26.22
C ILE A 5 -11.52 -30.98 -26.01
N TYR A 6 -12.26 -30.86 -27.10
CA TYR A 6 -13.70 -30.98 -27.13
C TYR A 6 -14.08 -32.20 -27.97
N GLU A 7 -14.86 -33.09 -27.39
CA GLU A 7 -15.42 -34.25 -28.08
C GLU A 7 -16.89 -33.97 -28.41
N GLY A 8 -17.21 -34.02 -29.69
CA GLY A 8 -18.55 -33.92 -30.22
C GLY A 8 -19.32 -35.23 -30.05
N LYS A 9 -20.62 -35.17 -30.34
CA LYS A 9 -21.54 -36.33 -30.23
C LYS A 9 -21.79 -37.03 -31.56
N GLU A 10 -21.25 -36.51 -32.64
CA GLU A 10 -21.44 -37.01 -34.00
C GLU A 10 -20.24 -37.85 -34.42
N TYR A 11 -20.53 -38.97 -35.10
CA TYR A 11 -19.50 -39.81 -35.70
C TYR A 11 -19.06 -39.25 -37.05
N CYS A 12 -17.81 -39.46 -37.42
CA CYS A 12 -17.26 -39.09 -38.72
C CYS A 12 -16.69 -40.29 -39.46
N GLY A 13 -17.03 -40.41 -40.74
CA GLY A 13 -16.54 -41.49 -41.61
C GLY A 13 -17.29 -42.81 -41.45
N THR A 14 -16.69 -43.89 -41.98
CA THR A 14 -17.21 -45.27 -41.88
C THR A 14 -16.80 -45.97 -40.58
N GLU A 15 -15.80 -45.42 -39.89
CA GLU A 15 -15.32 -45.89 -38.59
C GLU A 15 -15.99 -45.06 -37.48
N GLN A 16 -16.32 -45.68 -36.35
CA GLN A 16 -17.11 -45.06 -35.26
C GLN A 16 -16.31 -44.05 -34.43
N PHE A 17 -15.66 -43.06 -35.05
CA PHE A 17 -14.92 -42.01 -34.35
C PHE A 17 -15.77 -40.76 -34.13
N TYR A 18 -15.73 -40.20 -32.93
CA TYR A 18 -16.39 -38.94 -32.63
C TYR A 18 -15.61 -37.75 -33.22
N ARG A 19 -16.35 -36.75 -33.68
CA ARG A 19 -15.75 -35.46 -34.08
C ARG A 19 -15.04 -34.84 -32.88
N THR A 20 -13.78 -34.46 -33.04
CA THR A 20 -12.98 -33.85 -31.99
C THR A 20 -12.45 -32.50 -32.42
N SER A 21 -12.46 -31.53 -31.51
CA SER A 21 -11.93 -30.18 -31.74
C SER A 21 -10.86 -29.89 -30.71
N LEU A 22 -9.64 -29.62 -31.18
CA LEU A 22 -8.50 -29.27 -30.35
C LEU A 22 -8.20 -27.78 -30.52
N ILE A 23 -8.27 -27.04 -29.42
CA ILE A 23 -7.98 -25.60 -29.37
C ILE A 23 -6.68 -25.40 -28.60
N ARG A 24 -5.65 -24.91 -29.29
CA ARG A 24 -4.36 -24.58 -28.71
C ARG A 24 -4.32 -23.10 -28.34
N PHE A 25 -4.17 -22.81 -27.05
CA PHE A 25 -4.01 -21.44 -26.56
C PHE A 25 -2.54 -21.03 -26.50
N ILE A 26 -2.25 -19.87 -27.07
CA ILE A 26 -0.92 -19.26 -27.07
C ILE A 26 -1.01 -17.89 -26.39
N CYS A 27 -0.13 -17.68 -25.40
CA CYS A 27 0.05 -16.38 -24.76
C CYS A 27 0.71 -15.43 -25.77
N ASP A 28 -0.04 -14.41 -26.17
CA ASP A 28 0.46 -13.32 -27.00
C ASP A 28 -0.20 -12.02 -26.52
N GLN A 29 0.62 -11.11 -25.99
CA GLN A 29 0.16 -9.84 -25.41
C GLN A 29 -0.01 -8.74 -26.46
N THR A 30 0.45 -8.98 -27.69
CA THR A 30 0.38 -7.99 -28.78
C THR A 30 -0.98 -7.99 -29.48
N VAL A 31 -1.80 -9.00 -29.20
CA VAL A 31 -3.06 -9.25 -29.89
C VAL A 31 -4.25 -8.79 -29.06
N ASP A 32 -5.28 -8.31 -29.75
CA ASP A 32 -6.53 -7.93 -29.12
C ASP A 32 -7.21 -9.10 -28.40
N LYS A 33 -7.86 -8.79 -27.27
CA LYS A 33 -8.59 -9.77 -26.44
C LYS A 33 -9.70 -10.51 -27.20
N THR A 34 -10.23 -9.90 -28.26
CA THR A 34 -11.37 -10.38 -29.04
C THR A 34 -10.96 -11.14 -30.32
N ASN A 35 -9.67 -11.47 -30.47
CA ASN A 35 -9.22 -12.20 -31.66
C ASN A 35 -9.89 -13.59 -31.74
N PRO A 36 -10.53 -13.96 -32.86
CA PRO A 36 -11.13 -15.29 -33.00
C PRO A 36 -10.07 -16.41 -33.15
N PRO A 37 -10.40 -17.67 -32.79
CA PRO A 37 -9.52 -18.80 -33.03
C PRO A 37 -9.35 -19.05 -34.54
N LYS A 38 -8.12 -19.40 -34.96
CA LYS A 38 -7.79 -19.71 -36.36
C LYS A 38 -7.73 -21.21 -36.56
N LEU A 39 -8.39 -21.73 -37.59
CA LEU A 39 -8.25 -23.12 -38.00
C LEU A 39 -6.88 -23.32 -38.68
N ILE A 40 -6.09 -24.25 -38.19
CA ILE A 40 -4.76 -24.57 -38.74
C ILE A 40 -4.83 -25.83 -39.59
N ASN A 41 -5.52 -26.86 -39.10
CA ASN A 41 -5.58 -28.13 -39.80
C ASN A 41 -6.88 -28.90 -39.52
N VAL A 42 -7.28 -29.75 -40.45
CA VAL A 42 -8.40 -30.68 -40.34
C VAL A 42 -7.92 -32.06 -40.75
N PHE A 43 -8.10 -33.05 -39.89
CA PHE A 43 -7.75 -34.43 -40.18
C PHE A 43 -9.01 -35.26 -40.43
N ASN A 44 -9.10 -35.84 -41.64
CA ASN A 44 -10.16 -36.77 -42.06
C ASN A 44 -11.59 -36.26 -41.80
N ASP A 45 -11.82 -34.95 -41.84
CA ASP A 45 -13.07 -34.27 -41.44
C ASP A 45 -13.60 -34.63 -40.03
N CYS A 46 -12.75 -35.28 -39.21
CA CYS A 46 -13.10 -35.82 -37.91
C CYS A 46 -12.40 -35.08 -36.78
N ALA A 47 -11.16 -34.60 -36.97
CA ALA A 47 -10.43 -33.85 -35.97
C ALA A 47 -10.05 -32.46 -36.47
N PHE A 48 -10.47 -31.43 -35.74
CA PHE A 48 -10.23 -30.03 -36.06
C PHE A 48 -9.16 -29.44 -35.14
N TRP A 49 -8.15 -28.78 -35.72
CA TRP A 49 -7.08 -28.14 -34.97
C TRP A 49 -7.16 -26.62 -35.10
N PHE A 50 -7.48 -25.95 -33.99
CA PHE A 50 -7.56 -24.51 -33.87
C PHE A 50 -6.39 -23.95 -33.05
N GLU A 51 -5.90 -22.78 -33.45
CA GLU A 51 -4.93 -21.99 -32.70
C GLU A 51 -5.55 -20.66 -32.29
N TRP A 52 -5.54 -20.39 -30.99
CA TRP A 52 -6.09 -19.18 -30.40
C TRP A 52 -5.00 -18.38 -29.67
N ARG A 53 -4.59 -17.27 -30.28
CA ARG A 53 -3.66 -16.32 -29.66
C ARG A 53 -4.45 -15.33 -28.81
N THR A 54 -4.17 -15.28 -27.51
CA THR A 54 -4.87 -14.39 -26.60
C THR A 54 -3.96 -13.96 -25.44
N PRO A 55 -4.04 -12.70 -24.99
CA PRO A 55 -3.33 -12.24 -23.79
C PRO A 55 -3.81 -12.95 -22.52
N ASN A 56 -5.03 -13.51 -22.53
CA ASN A 56 -5.61 -14.19 -21.38
C ASN A 56 -4.98 -15.56 -21.11
N ALA A 57 -4.27 -16.13 -22.08
CA ALA A 57 -3.53 -17.38 -21.91
C ALA A 57 -2.18 -17.17 -21.21
N CYS A 58 -1.79 -15.91 -20.94
CA CYS A 58 -0.56 -15.60 -20.24
C CYS A 58 -0.65 -15.93 -18.75
N PRO A 59 0.45 -16.41 -18.13
CA PRO A 59 0.46 -16.73 -16.71
C PRO A 59 0.19 -15.47 -15.89
N ILE A 60 -0.71 -15.58 -14.93
CA ILE A 60 -0.96 -14.53 -13.95
C ILE A 60 0.30 -14.41 -13.08
N LYS A 61 0.93 -13.24 -13.08
CA LYS A 61 2.00 -12.95 -12.12
C LYS A 61 1.36 -12.78 -10.75
N ILE A 62 1.35 -13.83 -9.94
CA ILE A 62 1.00 -13.72 -8.53
C ILE A 62 2.17 -13.00 -7.85
N VAL A 63 2.06 -11.68 -7.74
CA VAL A 63 3.08 -10.88 -7.06
C VAL A 63 2.78 -10.97 -5.56
N ASN A 64 3.42 -11.92 -4.87
CA ASN A 64 3.47 -11.94 -3.40
C ASN A 64 4.45 -10.86 -2.93
N SER A 65 4.20 -9.60 -3.28
CA SER A 65 5.04 -8.48 -2.88
C SER A 65 4.55 -7.93 -1.54
N GLN A 66 4.76 -8.66 -0.45
CA GLN A 66 4.91 -7.98 0.82
C GLN A 66 6.23 -7.22 0.74
N SER A 67 6.13 -5.93 0.41
CA SER A 67 7.29 -5.06 0.33
C SER A 67 8.00 -5.09 1.69
N ALA A 68 9.34 -5.18 1.71
CA ALA A 68 10.14 -5.17 2.93
C ALA A 68 9.79 -3.99 3.85
N ILE A 69 9.34 -2.88 3.24
CA ILE A 69 8.83 -1.68 3.89
C ILE A 69 7.60 -1.98 4.76
N SER A 70 6.66 -2.80 4.28
CA SER A 70 5.45 -3.17 5.02
C SER A 70 5.79 -3.99 6.26
N VAL A 71 6.74 -4.93 6.13
CA VAL A 71 7.20 -5.73 7.26
C VAL A 71 7.89 -4.85 8.31
N PHE A 72 8.71 -3.89 7.88
CA PHE A 72 9.36 -2.96 8.80
C PHE A 72 8.37 -2.11 9.60
N PHE A 73 7.38 -1.51 8.94
CA PHE A 73 6.39 -0.65 9.61
C PHE A 73 5.45 -1.44 10.51
N THR A 74 5.11 -2.68 10.16
CA THR A 74 4.29 -3.54 11.02
C THR A 74 5.03 -3.90 12.31
N ILE A 75 6.31 -4.28 12.21
CA ILE A 75 7.14 -4.56 13.39
C ILE A 75 7.30 -3.31 14.26
N LEU A 76 7.61 -2.15 13.66
CA LEU A 76 7.73 -0.89 14.37
C LEU A 76 6.42 -0.51 15.08
N GLY A 77 5.28 -0.68 14.41
CA GLY A 77 3.96 -0.40 14.98
C GLY A 77 3.64 -1.28 16.20
N ILE A 78 3.97 -2.56 16.15
CA ILE A 78 3.79 -3.48 17.29
C ILE A 78 4.69 -3.08 18.45
N ALA A 79 5.97 -2.77 18.19
CA ALA A 79 6.91 -2.34 19.22
C ALA A 79 6.43 -1.04 19.91
N LEU A 80 5.95 -0.07 19.13
CA LEU A 80 5.35 1.16 19.68
C LEU A 80 4.10 0.85 20.50
N ALA A 81 3.20 0.00 20.01
CA ALA A 81 1.99 -0.36 20.75
C ALA A 81 2.32 -1.00 22.12
N VAL A 82 3.27 -1.92 22.17
CA VAL A 82 3.74 -2.52 23.44
C VAL A 82 4.33 -1.47 24.37
N TYR A 83 5.18 -0.58 23.84
CA TYR A 83 5.77 0.52 24.61
C TYR A 83 4.71 1.45 25.23
N PHE A 84 3.73 1.86 24.42
CA PHE A 84 2.63 2.73 24.88
C PHE A 84 1.73 2.04 25.88
N ILE A 85 1.24 0.84 25.55
CA ILE A 85 0.31 0.12 26.42
C ILE A 85 1.00 -0.23 27.73
N GLY A 86 2.22 -0.78 27.66
CA GLY A 86 3.02 -1.12 28.83
C GLY A 86 3.33 0.10 29.69
N GLY A 87 3.76 1.21 29.08
CA GLY A 87 4.09 2.43 29.82
C GLY A 87 2.87 3.14 30.40
N VAL A 88 1.72 3.14 29.73
CA VAL A 88 0.46 3.65 30.29
C VAL A 88 0.01 2.80 31.46
N ILE A 89 0.05 1.47 31.34
CA ILE A 89 -0.28 0.55 32.43
C ILE A 89 0.68 0.77 33.61
N TYR A 90 1.97 0.87 33.35
CA TYR A 90 2.99 1.10 34.36
C TYR A 90 2.79 2.44 35.09
N ASN A 91 2.62 3.54 34.37
CA ASN A 91 2.35 4.87 34.94
C ASN A 91 1.01 4.95 35.68
N ARG A 92 0.01 4.18 35.24
CA ARG A 92 -1.30 4.15 35.89
C ARG A 92 -1.31 3.29 37.16
N ILE A 93 -0.63 2.14 37.15
CA ILE A 93 -0.65 1.20 38.28
C ILE A 93 0.38 1.61 39.35
N VAL A 94 1.60 1.98 38.95
CA VAL A 94 2.70 2.26 39.89
C VAL A 94 2.67 3.71 40.35
N TYR A 95 2.56 4.65 39.41
CA TYR A 95 2.63 6.08 39.72
C TYR A 95 1.26 6.69 40.04
N ASN A 96 0.16 5.94 39.90
CA ASN A 96 -1.22 6.38 40.07
C ASN A 96 -1.50 7.75 39.40
N ALA A 97 -0.79 8.05 38.31
CA ALA A 97 -0.84 9.34 37.66
C ALA A 97 -2.18 9.47 36.92
N SER A 98 -2.87 10.61 37.05
CA SER A 98 -4.14 10.89 36.37
C SER A 98 -3.98 11.98 35.30
N GLY A 99 -4.62 11.79 34.15
CA GLY A 99 -4.62 12.77 33.05
C GLY A 99 -3.51 12.55 32.03
N VAL A 100 -3.10 13.63 31.36
CA VAL A 100 -2.18 13.62 30.19
C VAL A 100 -0.77 13.11 30.54
N ARG A 101 -0.43 13.06 31.83
CA ARG A 101 0.86 12.55 32.34
C ARG A 101 0.97 11.01 32.32
N GLN A 102 -0.09 10.29 31.93
CA GLN A 102 -0.04 8.82 31.84
C GLN A 102 0.78 8.31 30.66
N ILE A 103 1.01 9.14 29.63
CA ILE A 103 1.65 8.71 28.39
C ILE A 103 3.18 8.86 28.51
N PRO A 104 3.95 7.77 28.34
CA PRO A 104 5.41 7.83 28.36
C PRO A 104 5.93 8.81 27.30
N HIS A 105 6.74 9.79 27.72
CA HIS A 105 7.34 10.80 26.85
C HIS A 105 6.33 11.58 25.98
N TRP A 106 5.23 12.04 26.59
CA TRP A 106 4.15 12.78 25.91
C TRP A 106 4.60 13.99 25.10
N GLU A 107 5.65 14.70 25.53
CA GLU A 107 6.18 15.87 24.81
C GLU A 107 6.63 15.52 23.40
N PHE A 108 7.37 14.42 23.24
CA PHE A 108 7.79 13.92 21.92
C PHE A 108 6.60 13.60 21.00
N TRP A 109 5.54 13.00 21.54
CA TRP A 109 4.37 12.58 20.76
C TRP A 109 3.49 13.74 20.32
N ARG A 110 3.31 14.74 21.19
CA ARG A 110 2.65 15.99 20.83
C ARG A 110 3.40 16.67 19.70
N ASP A 111 4.72 16.79 19.82
CA ASP A 111 5.55 17.48 18.84
C ASP A 111 5.58 16.74 17.49
N ALA A 112 5.56 15.39 17.49
CA ALA A 112 5.43 14.59 16.28
C ALA A 112 4.08 14.79 15.58
N LEU A 113 2.98 14.87 16.34
CA LEU A 113 1.64 15.11 15.79
C LEU A 113 1.47 16.55 15.28
N ASP A 114 2.05 17.53 15.98
CA ASP A 114 2.07 18.92 15.54
C ASP A 114 2.89 19.09 14.26
N PHE A 115 4.04 18.41 14.14
CA PHE A 115 4.82 18.39 12.90
C PHE A 115 4.05 17.78 11.72
N ILE A 116 3.34 16.66 11.93
CA ILE A 116 2.51 16.03 10.90
C ILE A 116 1.37 16.96 10.47
N LYS A 117 0.71 17.62 11.43
CA LYS A 117 -0.36 18.58 11.17
C LYS A 117 0.15 19.75 10.32
N ASP A 118 1.29 20.33 10.67
CA ASP A 118 1.87 21.46 9.93
C ASP A 118 2.36 21.03 8.54
N MET A 119 3.00 19.86 8.41
CA MET A 119 3.42 19.32 7.11
C MET A 119 2.22 18.96 6.22
N SER A 120 1.17 18.36 6.76
CA SER A 120 -0.05 18.06 6.00
C SER A 120 -0.75 19.34 5.54
N LEU A 121 -0.77 20.40 6.36
CA LEU A 121 -1.26 21.72 5.99
C LEU A 121 -0.45 22.33 4.84
N ILE A 122 0.88 22.22 4.86
CA ILE A 122 1.75 22.72 3.79
C ILE A 122 1.50 21.97 2.48
N ILE A 123 1.44 20.63 2.52
CA ILE A 123 1.20 19.78 1.36
C ILE A 123 -0.20 20.05 0.76
N LEU A 124 -1.23 20.16 1.59
CA LEU A 124 -2.60 20.46 1.14
C LEU A 124 -2.74 21.90 0.60
N ALA A 125 -1.92 22.84 1.07
CA ALA A 125 -1.85 24.19 0.54
C ALA A 125 -1.14 24.29 -0.82
N GLN A 126 -0.39 23.25 -1.23
CA GLN A 126 0.25 23.15 -2.55
C GLN A 126 -0.67 22.49 -3.61
N CYS A 127 -1.88 22.05 -3.25
CA CYS A 127 -2.90 21.64 -4.22
C CYS A 127 -3.81 22.83 -4.62
N PRO A 128 -4.16 22.99 -5.91
CA PRO A 128 -4.94 24.11 -6.41
C PRO A 128 -6.45 23.89 -6.21
N ILE A 129 -6.91 23.68 -4.97
CA ILE A 129 -8.34 23.61 -4.66
C ILE A 129 -8.75 24.97 -4.04
N PRO A 130 -9.63 25.76 -4.69
CA PRO A 130 -9.87 27.16 -4.33
C PRO A 130 -10.80 27.37 -3.12
N PHE A 131 -10.92 26.41 -2.20
CA PHE A 131 -11.95 26.47 -1.14
C PHE A 131 -11.44 26.62 0.30
N PHE A 132 -10.13 26.50 0.55
CA PHE A 132 -9.59 26.69 1.89
C PHE A 132 -8.40 27.65 1.86
N GLN A 133 -8.68 28.94 1.94
CA GLN A 133 -7.69 29.89 2.45
C GLN A 133 -7.57 29.66 3.96
N PRO A 134 -6.44 29.16 4.50
CA PRO A 134 -6.24 29.16 5.93
C PRO A 134 -6.14 30.62 6.36
N ARG A 135 -7.14 31.09 7.10
CA ARG A 135 -7.11 32.41 7.74
C ARG A 135 -5.96 32.39 8.75
N ARG A 136 -4.79 32.89 8.36
CA ARG A 136 -3.68 33.18 9.29
C ARG A 136 -4.25 34.10 10.36
N ARG A 137 -4.49 33.58 11.57
CA ARG A 137 -4.77 34.45 12.71
C ARG A 137 -3.45 35.20 12.98
N PRO A 138 -3.46 36.54 13.04
CA PRO A 138 -2.27 37.27 13.44
C PRO A 138 -2.01 36.93 14.91
N GLY A 139 -1.02 36.08 15.16
CA GLY A 139 -0.52 35.83 16.51
C GLY A 139 0.13 37.11 17.02
N ASN A 140 -0.43 37.68 18.08
CA ASN A 140 0.16 38.82 18.78
C ASN A 140 1.28 38.28 19.69
N TYR A 141 2.50 38.18 19.16
CA TYR A 141 3.72 37.78 19.90
C TYR A 141 4.18 38.80 20.95
N ARG A 142 3.28 39.65 21.45
CA ARG A 142 3.61 40.71 22.41
C ARG A 142 3.88 40.21 23.83
N ASN A 143 3.55 38.95 24.15
CA ASN A 143 3.67 38.41 25.50
C ASN A 143 4.16 36.95 25.49
N LEU A 144 5.36 36.69 24.96
CA LEU A 144 6.06 35.46 25.34
C LEU A 144 6.73 35.68 26.71
N PRO A 145 6.61 34.74 27.67
CA PRO A 145 7.48 34.69 28.82
C PRO A 145 8.92 34.60 28.31
N ARG A 146 9.78 35.50 28.77
CA ARG A 146 11.20 35.46 28.48
C ARG A 146 11.80 34.40 29.41
N ASP A 147 12.31 33.31 28.83
CA ASP A 147 13.07 32.31 29.58
C ASP A 147 14.29 33.00 30.22
N GLU A 148 14.35 32.97 31.55
CA GLU A 148 15.28 33.72 32.39
C GLU A 148 16.65 33.01 32.52
N GLU A 149 16.94 32.07 31.61
CA GLU A 149 18.08 31.13 31.73
C GLU A 149 19.43 31.70 31.25
N HIS A 150 19.46 32.96 30.78
CA HIS A 150 20.69 33.59 30.27
C HIS A 150 21.40 34.56 31.23
N ILE A 151 21.00 34.63 32.51
CA ILE A 151 21.56 35.63 33.46
C ILE A 151 22.84 35.12 34.16
N LEU A 152 23.13 33.82 34.15
CA LEU A 152 24.19 33.23 35.00
C LEU A 152 25.60 33.13 34.37
N ILE A 153 25.88 33.76 33.23
CA ILE A 153 27.23 33.70 32.64
C ILE A 153 28.07 34.93 32.99
N ASP A 154 27.46 36.08 33.32
CA ASP A 154 28.20 37.32 33.59
C ASP A 154 28.61 37.51 35.06
N GLU A 155 28.00 36.81 36.03
CA GLU A 155 28.38 36.96 37.45
C GLU A 155 29.71 36.27 37.82
N GLN A 156 30.22 35.34 37.00
CA GLN A 156 31.46 34.60 37.35
C GLN A 156 32.77 35.29 36.92
N PHE A 157 32.70 36.45 36.24
CA PHE A 157 33.90 37.18 35.79
C PHE A 157 34.29 38.39 36.66
N GLU A 158 33.54 38.71 37.72
CA GLU A 158 33.84 39.89 38.58
C GLU A 158 34.56 39.57 39.91
N GLU A 159 34.94 38.31 40.19
CA GLU A 159 35.54 37.93 41.49
C GLU A 159 37.00 37.42 41.46
N HIS A 160 37.81 37.75 40.45
CA HIS A 160 39.27 37.58 40.55
C HIS A 160 40.11 38.62 39.77
#